data_AF-A0A9P6FYZ0-F1
#
_entry.id   AF-A0A9P6FYZ0-F1
#
_cell.length_a   1.000
_cell.length_b   1.000
_cell.length_c   1.000
_cell.angle_alpha   90.00
_cell.angle_beta   90.00
_cell.angle_gamma   90.00
#
_symmetry.space_group_name_H-M   'P 1'
#
loop_
_entity.id
_entity.type
_entity.pdbx_description
1 polymer ?
#
loop_
_entity_poly.entity_id
_entity_poly.type
_entity_poly.pdbx_seq_one_letter_code
_entity_poly.pdbx_strand_id
1 'polypeptide(L)'
;MSGSTGPGIVTAVLLSNPAMGEEISFELTGKDPKKVITNYYLRVPIPDHDHDHTSERSHQNKHLHLEPSQQHHRHHNFHRHAHTKLLSHEEIHDLKHDSTQHELIYKIEWTDQMIRWSVDGKILRTVYAKDTPRSILSTGSSGLPTNAMQLQLTIWDAGYLPDVSEWAGGKTDYGEADTNEYVATVDSVEINCRDSKEGRKSWPGPDAMRRLKIAATRDKKLEKLARMSSVGDHGVVTSVKEFFEVALLSLIKWTFVLLSIVCGAAYLTEPKVNSLRPVRTSGLTTVQMSS
;
A
#
# COMPACT_ATOMS: atom_id res chain seq x y z
N MET A 1 -8.81 5.76 15.44
CA MET A 1 -7.34 5.65 15.25
C MET A 1 -6.75 7.05 15.18
N SER A 2 -5.58 7.26 15.77
CA SER A 2 -4.75 8.44 15.52
C SER A 2 -3.44 8.05 14.82
N GLY A 3 -2.95 8.92 13.94
CA GLY A 3 -1.64 8.81 13.32
C GLY A 3 -0.53 9.36 14.21
N SER A 4 0.72 9.02 13.87
CA SER A 4 1.90 9.58 14.52
C SER A 4 2.26 10.97 13.97
N THR A 5 2.91 11.78 14.80
CA THR A 5 3.41 13.12 14.46
C THR A 5 4.84 13.07 13.95
N GLY A 6 5.23 13.96 13.03
CA GLY A 6 6.63 14.22 12.70
C GLY A 6 6.95 14.05 11.21
N PRO A 7 7.71 14.98 10.58
CA PRO A 7 8.15 14.83 9.19
C PRO A 7 8.74 13.44 8.92
N GLY A 8 8.42 12.86 7.76
CA GLY A 8 8.97 11.56 7.36
C GLY A 8 8.23 10.35 7.94
N ILE A 9 7.39 10.52 8.96
CA ILE A 9 6.59 9.42 9.54
C ILE A 9 5.31 9.21 8.75
N VAL A 10 4.99 7.94 8.49
CA VAL A 10 3.73 7.56 7.85
C VAL A 10 3.01 6.55 8.71
N THR A 11 1.74 6.82 8.99
CA THR A 11 0.83 5.85 9.60
C THR A 11 -0.20 5.42 8.57
N ALA A 12 -0.38 4.11 8.37
CA ALA A 12 -1.24 3.61 7.31
C ALA A 12 -2.18 2.49 7.78
N VAL A 13 -3.37 2.48 7.17
CA VAL A 13 -4.35 1.39 7.25
C VAL A 13 -4.47 0.83 5.85
N LEU A 14 -4.09 -0.44 5.67
CA LEU A 14 -4.05 -1.07 4.35
C LEU A 14 -4.90 -2.34 4.35
N LEU A 15 -5.69 -2.50 3.29
CA LEU A 15 -6.12 -3.82 2.82
C LEU A 15 -5.17 -4.19 1.69
N SER A 16 -4.39 -5.27 1.84
CA SER A 16 -3.42 -5.64 0.80
C SER A 16 -3.41 -7.13 0.46
N ASN A 17 -3.13 -7.41 -0.81
CA ASN A 17 -2.72 -8.71 -1.30
C ASN A 17 -1.46 -8.53 -2.16
N PRO A 18 -0.26 -8.53 -1.55
CA PRO A 18 0.99 -8.26 -2.25
C PRO A 18 1.29 -9.28 -3.36
N ALA A 19 0.89 -10.54 -3.16
CA ALA A 19 1.03 -11.61 -4.16
C ALA A 19 0.36 -11.23 -5.47
N MET A 20 -0.84 -10.67 -5.36
CA MET A 20 -1.65 -10.23 -6.49
C MET A 20 -1.29 -8.81 -6.94
N GLY A 21 -0.62 -8.03 -6.09
CA GLY A 21 -0.30 -6.63 -6.33
C GLY A 21 -1.55 -5.76 -6.29
N GLU A 22 -2.42 -6.03 -5.32
CA GLU A 22 -3.60 -5.24 -5.05
C GLU A 22 -3.53 -4.64 -3.65
N GLU A 23 -4.00 -3.40 -3.50
CA GLU A 23 -4.05 -2.70 -2.22
C GLU A 23 -5.15 -1.65 -2.21
N ILE A 24 -5.69 -1.34 -1.03
CA ILE A 24 -6.57 -0.20 -0.74
C ILE A 24 -6.10 0.41 0.58
N SER A 25 -5.81 1.71 0.62
CA SER A 25 -5.19 2.32 1.79
C SER A 25 -5.82 3.66 2.22
N PHE A 26 -5.63 3.95 3.50
CA PHE A 26 -5.50 5.30 4.05
C PHE A 26 -4.05 5.49 4.50
N GLU A 27 -3.44 6.63 4.20
CA GLU A 27 -2.11 7.00 4.67
C GLU A 27 -2.14 8.41 5.27
N LEU A 28 -1.62 8.53 6.49
CA LEU A 28 -1.43 9.79 7.20
C LEU A 28 0.07 10.05 7.19
N THR A 29 0.48 11.11 6.50
CA THR A 29 1.89 11.49 6.44
C THR A 29 2.16 12.59 7.46
N GLY A 30 3.38 12.61 7.98
CA GLY A 30 3.88 13.65 8.86
C GLY A 30 3.92 15.06 8.25
N LYS A 31 3.65 15.17 6.95
CA LYS A 31 3.62 16.42 6.17
C LYS A 31 2.50 17.36 6.60
N ASP A 32 1.30 16.83 6.80
CA ASP A 32 0.14 17.63 7.18
C ASP A 32 -0.85 16.77 7.98
N PRO A 33 -0.97 16.99 9.31
CA PRO A 33 -1.83 16.20 10.17
C PRO A 33 -3.33 16.46 9.93
N LYS A 34 -3.70 17.41 9.07
CA LYS A 34 -5.08 17.66 8.64
C LYS A 34 -5.36 17.10 7.25
N LYS A 35 -4.48 16.27 6.70
CA LYS A 35 -4.71 15.59 5.43
C LYS A 35 -4.62 14.09 5.59
N VAL A 36 -5.39 13.38 4.76
CA VAL A 36 -5.28 11.94 4.60
C VAL A 36 -5.17 11.63 3.11
N ILE A 37 -4.33 10.65 2.81
CA ILE A 37 -4.16 10.12 1.48
C ILE A 37 -5.02 8.87 1.35
N THR A 38 -5.75 8.75 0.25
CA THR A 38 -6.43 7.51 -0.14
C THR A 38 -5.76 6.96 -1.39
N ASN A 39 -5.50 5.67 -1.41
CA ASN A 39 -4.94 5.03 -2.58
C ASN A 39 -5.54 3.64 -2.81
N TYR A 40 -5.42 3.16 -4.05
CA TYR A 40 -5.57 1.74 -4.34
C TYR A 40 -4.62 1.36 -5.47
N TYR A 41 -3.99 0.19 -5.32
CA TYR A 41 -3.06 -0.35 -6.30
C TYR A 41 -3.66 -1.49 -7.08
N LEU A 42 -3.34 -1.52 -8.38
CA LEU A 42 -3.62 -2.64 -9.25
C LEU A 42 -2.39 -3.04 -10.02
N ARG A 43 -2.10 -4.34 -10.04
CA ARG A 43 -1.16 -4.93 -10.99
C ARG A 43 -1.85 -5.14 -12.32
N VAL A 44 -1.44 -4.41 -13.34
CA VAL A 44 -1.92 -4.59 -14.72
C VAL A 44 -0.78 -5.00 -15.65
N PRO A 45 -1.03 -5.81 -16.68
CA PRO A 45 -0.12 -6.00 -17.80
C PRO A 45 0.31 -4.66 -18.43
N ILE A 46 1.57 -4.56 -18.83
CA ILE A 46 2.06 -3.44 -19.66
C ILE A 46 1.61 -3.70 -21.10
N PRO A 47 0.84 -2.80 -21.75
CA PRO A 47 0.46 -2.97 -23.15
C PRO A 47 1.70 -2.96 -24.07
N ASP A 48 1.76 -3.86 -25.06
CA ASP A 48 2.87 -3.98 -26.02
C ASP A 48 3.06 -2.75 -26.93
N HIS A 49 2.24 -1.70 -26.80
CA HIS A 49 2.23 -0.55 -27.70
C HIS A 49 3.27 0.56 -27.38
N ASP A 50 4.03 0.43 -26.28
CA ASP A 50 5.15 1.33 -25.94
C ASP A 50 6.51 0.86 -26.52
N HIS A 51 6.48 0.02 -27.56
CA HIS A 51 7.66 -0.27 -28.38
C HIS A 51 7.86 0.80 -29.46
N ASP A 52 7.98 2.08 -29.07
CA ASP A 52 8.58 3.06 -29.98
C ASP A 52 10.11 3.00 -29.84
N HIS A 53 10.73 2.44 -30.87
CA HIS A 53 12.17 2.45 -31.05
C HIS A 53 12.63 3.84 -31.51
N THR A 54 12.79 4.77 -30.58
CA THR A 54 13.56 6.00 -30.85
C THR A 54 14.68 6.16 -29.83
N SER A 55 15.89 5.82 -30.28
CA SER A 55 17.12 6.18 -29.61
C SER A 55 17.32 7.70 -29.69
N GLU A 56 16.87 8.46 -28.71
CA GLU A 56 17.25 9.87 -28.62
C GLU A 56 18.60 10.03 -27.91
N ARG A 57 19.66 9.89 -28.71
CA ARG A 57 20.94 10.57 -28.46
C ARG A 57 20.70 12.08 -28.45
N SER A 58 21.11 12.72 -27.36
CA SER A 58 21.55 14.12 -27.22
C SER A 58 21.14 15.10 -28.33
N HIS A 59 20.33 16.13 -28.01
CA HIS A 59 20.59 17.49 -28.49
C HIS A 59 20.01 18.57 -27.56
N GLN A 60 20.84 19.56 -27.31
CA GLN A 60 20.62 20.79 -26.56
C GLN A 60 19.54 21.71 -27.17
N ASN A 61 18.93 22.49 -26.27
CA ASN A 61 18.22 23.76 -26.46
C ASN A 61 16.88 23.75 -27.22
N LYS A 62 15.80 24.06 -26.47
CA LYS A 62 15.00 25.29 -26.66
C LYS A 62 14.07 25.55 -25.49
N HIS A 63 14.16 26.78 -24.98
CA HIS A 63 13.24 27.42 -24.03
C HIS A 63 11.78 27.37 -24.52
N LEU A 64 10.85 26.97 -23.67
CA LEU A 64 9.47 27.46 -23.70
C LEU A 64 8.85 27.38 -22.29
N HIS A 65 8.49 28.56 -21.77
CA HIS A 65 7.80 28.74 -20.48
C HIS A 65 6.37 28.19 -20.53
N LEU A 66 6.01 27.35 -19.55
CA LEU A 66 4.63 27.00 -19.18
C LEU A 66 4.52 26.85 -17.65
N GLU A 67 3.42 27.36 -17.10
CA GLU A 67 3.09 27.60 -15.68
C GLU A 67 3.00 26.35 -14.77
N PRO A 68 3.21 26.47 -13.44
CA PRO A 68 3.31 25.35 -12.52
C PRO A 68 1.98 25.04 -11.81
N SER A 69 1.22 24.09 -12.34
CA SER A 69 0.28 23.30 -11.53
C SER A 69 0.13 21.93 -12.17
N GLN A 70 0.23 20.86 -11.36
CA GLN A 70 0.34 19.44 -11.74
C GLN A 70 1.76 18.87 -11.83
N GLN A 71 2.46 18.81 -10.69
CA GLN A 71 3.53 17.82 -10.51
C GLN A 71 2.89 16.44 -10.26
N HIS A 72 2.72 15.66 -11.33
CA HIS A 72 2.56 14.22 -11.23
C HIS A 72 3.92 13.60 -10.90
N HIS A 73 4.07 12.99 -9.72
CA HIS A 73 5.24 12.14 -9.43
C HIS A 73 5.19 10.89 -10.31
N ARG A 74 5.88 10.94 -11.46
CA ARG A 74 6.03 9.81 -12.37
C ARG A 74 7.13 8.88 -11.84
N HIS A 75 6.73 7.74 -11.28
CA HIS A 75 7.62 6.59 -11.21
C HIS A 75 7.70 5.93 -12.59
N HIS A 76 8.77 6.20 -13.33
CA HIS A 76 9.16 5.43 -14.51
C HIS A 76 10.33 4.52 -14.13
N ASN A 77 10.09 3.21 -14.05
CA ASN A 77 11.13 2.20 -14.06
C ASN A 77 10.84 1.20 -15.17
N PHE A 78 11.75 1.13 -16.13
CA PHE A 78 11.75 0.24 -17.28
C PHE A 78 12.88 -0.77 -17.05
N HIS A 79 12.58 -2.07 -16.86
CA HIS A 79 13.14 -3.18 -17.64
C HIS A 79 12.78 -4.61 -17.15
N ARG A 80 12.66 -5.46 -18.18
CA ARG A 80 12.71 -6.93 -18.38
C ARG A 80 12.48 -7.90 -17.19
N HIS A 81 11.28 -8.51 -17.24
CA HIS A 81 10.89 -9.89 -16.88
C HIS A 81 9.64 -10.04 -16.00
N ALA A 82 8.94 -8.94 -15.71
CA ALA A 82 7.50 -8.97 -15.48
C ALA A 82 6.84 -7.87 -16.32
N HIS A 83 6.08 -8.24 -17.36
CA HIS A 83 5.29 -7.31 -18.18
C HIS A 83 4.09 -6.77 -17.39
N THR A 84 4.28 -6.30 -16.16
CA THR A 84 3.20 -5.77 -15.32
C THR A 84 3.65 -4.52 -14.57
N LYS A 85 2.77 -3.53 -14.50
CA LYS A 85 2.96 -2.29 -13.72
C LYS A 85 1.98 -2.24 -12.55
N LEU A 86 2.42 -1.68 -11.42
CA LEU A 86 1.53 -1.28 -10.34
C LEU A 86 1.00 0.12 -10.62
N LEU A 87 -0.32 0.27 -10.66
CA LEU A 87 -0.98 1.55 -10.89
C LEU A 87 -1.42 2.15 -9.56
N SER A 88 -0.78 3.26 -9.19
CA SER A 88 -1.23 4.14 -8.10
C SER A 88 -2.39 5.01 -8.55
N HIS A 89 -3.35 5.23 -7.66
CA HIS A 89 -4.50 6.11 -7.84
C HIS A 89 -4.64 7.03 -6.63
N GLU A 90 -3.55 7.69 -6.24
CA GLU A 90 -3.50 8.53 -5.05
C GLU A 90 -4.43 9.75 -5.14
N GLU A 91 -5.14 10.05 -4.06
CA GLU A 91 -5.85 11.33 -3.86
C GLU A 91 -5.70 11.80 -2.41
N ILE A 92 -5.47 13.11 -2.24
CA ILE A 92 -5.28 13.77 -0.95
C ILE A 92 -6.58 14.49 -0.53
N HIS A 93 -6.99 14.31 0.72
CA HIS A 93 -8.25 14.83 1.26
C HIS A 93 -8.04 15.61 2.55
N ASP A 94 -8.81 16.68 2.73
CA ASP A 94 -8.81 17.44 3.99
C ASP A 94 -9.62 16.72 5.07
N LEU A 95 -9.03 16.65 6.26
CA LEU A 95 -9.64 16.18 7.49
C LEU A 95 -10.25 17.35 8.26
N LYS A 96 -11.37 17.07 8.93
CA LYS A 96 -12.01 18.06 9.81
C LYS A 96 -11.17 18.31 11.08
N HIS A 97 -10.53 17.26 11.57
CA HIS A 97 -9.74 17.26 12.80
C HIS A 97 -8.32 16.81 12.50
N ASP A 98 -7.39 17.27 13.32
CA ASP A 98 -6.01 16.83 13.28
C ASP A 98 -5.93 15.33 13.64
N SER A 99 -5.43 14.51 12.73
CA SER A 99 -5.37 13.05 12.85
C SER A 99 -4.37 12.55 13.89
N THR A 100 -3.52 13.42 14.42
CA THR A 100 -2.53 13.06 15.45
C THR A 100 -3.02 13.38 16.86
N GLN A 101 -3.92 14.36 16.97
CA GLN A 101 -4.48 14.81 18.25
C GLN A 101 -5.87 14.24 18.55
N HIS A 102 -6.55 13.68 17.54
CA HIS A 102 -7.90 13.15 17.67
C HIS A 102 -7.97 11.72 17.14
N GLU A 103 -8.75 10.89 17.82
CA GLU A 103 -9.14 9.59 17.28
C GLU A 103 -10.22 9.78 16.22
N LEU A 104 -9.91 9.40 14.97
CA LEU A 104 -10.85 9.45 13.86
C LEU A 104 -11.31 8.05 13.46
N ILE A 105 -12.51 7.97 12.90
CA ILE A 105 -13.09 6.74 12.37
C ILE A 105 -12.82 6.67 10.86
N TYR A 106 -11.81 5.89 10.47
CA TYR A 106 -11.51 5.59 9.07
C TYR A 106 -12.31 4.38 8.62
N LYS A 107 -13.04 4.51 7.52
CA LYS A 107 -13.87 3.43 6.97
C LYS A 107 -13.65 3.26 5.47
N ILE A 108 -13.34 2.02 5.09
CA ILE A 108 -13.30 1.55 3.71
C ILE A 108 -14.50 0.65 3.47
N GLU A 109 -15.30 0.97 2.46
CA GLU A 109 -16.35 0.11 1.94
C GLU A 109 -15.96 -0.38 0.57
N TRP A 110 -15.75 -1.68 0.44
CA TRP A 110 -15.25 -2.29 -0.78
C TRP A 110 -16.19 -3.40 -1.25
N THR A 111 -16.53 -3.33 -2.53
CA THR A 111 -17.37 -4.28 -3.27
C THR A 111 -16.81 -4.45 -4.69
N ASP A 112 -17.40 -5.34 -5.47
CA ASP A 112 -17.10 -5.45 -6.91
C ASP A 112 -17.58 -4.24 -7.73
N GLN A 113 -18.44 -3.39 -7.18
CA GLN A 113 -18.98 -2.21 -7.86
C GLN A 113 -18.27 -0.91 -7.46
N MET A 114 -17.72 -0.82 -6.25
CA MET A 114 -17.09 0.39 -5.75
C MET A 114 -16.07 0.15 -4.62
N ILE A 115 -15.19 1.13 -4.47
CA ILE A 115 -14.46 1.41 -3.22
C ILE A 115 -14.89 2.79 -2.73
N ARG A 116 -15.22 2.91 -1.45
CA ARG A 116 -15.57 4.18 -0.81
C ARG A 116 -14.77 4.37 0.46
N TRP A 117 -14.17 5.55 0.58
CA TRP A 117 -13.44 6.00 1.76
C TRP A 117 -14.25 7.06 2.49
N SER A 118 -14.33 6.92 3.80
CA SER A 118 -14.94 7.93 4.66
C SER A 118 -14.16 8.08 5.97
N VAL A 119 -14.16 9.30 6.51
CA VAL A 119 -13.60 9.63 7.82
C VAL A 119 -14.66 10.34 8.64
N ASP A 120 -14.89 9.87 9.88
CA ASP A 120 -15.95 10.35 10.78
C ASP A 120 -17.33 10.40 10.12
N GLY A 121 -17.62 9.40 9.28
CA GLY A 121 -18.88 9.31 8.54
C GLY A 121 -18.99 10.24 7.32
N LYS A 122 -18.04 11.15 7.10
CA LYS A 122 -17.98 11.98 5.88
C LYS A 122 -17.31 11.20 4.75
N ILE A 123 -17.99 11.08 3.61
CA ILE A 123 -17.41 10.48 2.40
C ILE A 123 -16.33 11.42 1.86
N LEU A 124 -15.11 10.88 1.68
CA LEU A 124 -13.99 11.57 1.07
C LEU A 124 -13.87 11.22 -0.42
N ARG A 125 -13.97 9.93 -0.73
CA ARG A 125 -13.76 9.41 -2.08
C ARG A 125 -14.68 8.24 -2.38
N THR A 126 -15.16 8.13 -3.61
CA THR A 126 -15.80 6.92 -4.13
C THR A 126 -15.31 6.66 -5.54
N VAL A 127 -14.82 5.45 -5.79
CA VAL A 127 -14.38 4.97 -7.09
C VAL A 127 -15.31 3.84 -7.51
N TYR A 128 -15.88 3.92 -8.71
CA TYR A 128 -16.78 2.90 -9.23
C TYR A 128 -16.12 2.06 -10.33
N ALA A 129 -16.40 0.77 -10.35
CA ALA A 129 -15.92 -0.14 -11.40
C ALA A 129 -16.42 0.27 -12.80
N LYS A 130 -17.63 0.84 -12.89
CA LYS A 130 -18.23 1.30 -14.15
C LYS A 130 -17.45 2.46 -14.80
N ASP A 131 -16.70 3.22 -14.00
CA ASP A 131 -15.94 4.39 -14.46
C ASP A 131 -14.51 3.99 -14.87
N THR A 132 -14.18 2.70 -14.87
CA THR A 132 -12.87 2.17 -15.23
C THR A 132 -12.51 2.51 -16.68
N PRO A 133 -11.34 3.12 -16.95
CA PRO A 133 -10.92 3.42 -18.31
C PRO A 133 -10.82 2.17 -19.18
N ARG A 134 -11.18 2.31 -20.46
CA ARG A 134 -11.14 1.20 -21.43
C ARG A 134 -9.74 0.57 -21.55
N SER A 135 -8.69 1.37 -21.40
CA SER A 135 -7.29 0.90 -21.40
C SER A 135 -6.99 -0.08 -20.26
N ILE A 136 -7.64 0.08 -19.11
CA ILE A 136 -7.52 -0.84 -17.97
C ILE A 136 -8.38 -2.08 -18.21
N LEU A 137 -9.63 -1.90 -18.68
CA LEU A 137 -10.53 -3.02 -19.00
C LEU A 137 -9.94 -3.97 -20.05
N SER A 138 -9.23 -3.44 -21.06
CA SER A 138 -8.57 -4.25 -22.09
C SER A 138 -7.48 -5.18 -21.56
N THR A 139 -7.01 -4.96 -20.33
CA THR A 139 -6.03 -5.84 -19.68
C THR A 139 -6.67 -7.03 -18.96
N GLY A 140 -8.00 -7.13 -18.96
CA GLY A 140 -8.76 -8.11 -18.17
C GLY A 140 -8.96 -7.70 -16.70
N SER A 141 -8.48 -6.51 -16.31
CA SER A 141 -8.74 -5.93 -14.99
C SER A 141 -10.16 -5.37 -14.91
N SER A 142 -10.80 -5.53 -13.75
CA SER A 142 -12.10 -4.89 -13.45
C SER A 142 -11.98 -3.40 -13.10
N GLY A 143 -10.74 -2.89 -12.98
CA GLY A 143 -10.44 -1.54 -12.51
C GLY A 143 -10.52 -1.34 -11.01
N LEU A 144 -10.96 -2.35 -10.26
CA LEU A 144 -10.90 -2.41 -8.80
C LEU A 144 -10.17 -3.69 -8.34
N PRO A 145 -9.64 -3.71 -7.10
CA PRO A 145 -9.13 -4.93 -6.50
C PRO A 145 -10.21 -6.00 -6.38
N THR A 146 -9.83 -7.25 -6.59
CA THR A 146 -10.78 -8.38 -6.65
C THR A 146 -10.36 -9.59 -5.83
N ASN A 147 -9.17 -9.61 -5.24
CA ASN A 147 -8.66 -10.74 -4.45
C ASN A 147 -8.79 -10.47 -2.97
N ALA A 148 -9.04 -11.51 -2.18
CA ALA A 148 -9.07 -11.39 -0.73
C ALA A 148 -7.79 -10.73 -0.20
N MET A 149 -7.95 -9.79 0.74
CA MET A 149 -6.87 -8.96 1.29
C MET A 149 -6.74 -9.17 2.79
N GLN A 150 -5.55 -8.88 3.30
CA GLN A 150 -5.26 -8.81 4.73
C GLN A 150 -5.32 -7.36 5.18
N LEU A 151 -5.86 -7.12 6.37
CA LEU A 151 -5.74 -5.83 7.05
C LEU A 151 -4.32 -5.71 7.62
N GLN A 152 -3.68 -4.58 7.37
CA GLN A 152 -2.40 -4.19 7.95
C GLN A 152 -2.54 -2.80 8.55
N LEU A 153 -2.01 -2.63 9.75
CA LEU A 153 -1.93 -1.37 10.48
C LEU A 153 -0.43 -1.11 10.69
N THR A 154 0.08 -0.05 10.08
CA THR A 154 1.53 0.18 10.02
C THR A 154 1.90 1.60 10.41
N ILE A 155 3.10 1.73 10.96
CA ILE A 155 3.85 2.97 11.08
C ILE A 155 5.21 2.71 10.44
N TRP A 156 5.72 3.64 9.64
CA TRP A 156 7.01 3.47 8.97
C TRP A 156 7.70 4.81 8.68
N ASP A 157 9.02 4.73 8.56
CA ASP A 157 9.92 5.85 8.27
C ASP A 157 10.10 6.01 6.76
N ALA A 158 9.31 6.91 6.17
CA ALA A 158 9.49 7.34 4.79
C ALA A 158 10.59 8.41 4.66
N GLY A 159 10.90 9.12 5.74
CA GLY A 159 11.94 10.15 5.79
C GLY A 159 13.36 9.62 5.60
N TYR A 160 13.59 8.33 5.85
CA TYR A 160 14.84 7.64 5.56
C TYR A 160 15.11 7.47 4.06
N LEU A 161 14.06 7.44 3.23
CA LEU A 161 14.17 7.23 1.78
C LEU A 161 14.32 8.57 1.04
N PRO A 162 15.43 8.80 0.29
CA PRO A 162 15.69 10.09 -0.36
C PRO A 162 14.54 10.61 -1.22
N ASP A 163 13.98 9.75 -2.08
CA ASP A 163 12.95 10.12 -3.05
C ASP A 163 11.52 10.14 -2.47
N VAL A 164 11.33 9.70 -1.21
CA VAL A 164 10.02 9.60 -0.55
C VAL A 164 9.88 10.60 0.60
N SER A 165 11.01 11.04 1.18
CA SER A 165 11.04 11.96 2.31
C SER A 165 10.22 13.24 2.08
N GLU A 166 10.32 13.88 0.91
CA GLU A 166 9.55 15.09 0.59
C GLU A 166 8.03 14.86 0.52
N TRP A 167 7.62 13.69 0.02
CA TRP A 167 6.21 13.28 0.03
C TRP A 167 5.70 13.10 1.47
N ALA A 168 6.53 12.54 2.35
CA ALA A 168 6.22 12.35 3.77
C ALA A 168 6.46 13.60 4.66
N GLY A 169 6.88 14.73 4.07
CA GLY A 169 7.03 16.01 4.77
C GLY A 169 8.44 16.35 5.24
N GLY A 170 9.43 15.53 4.95
CA GLY A 170 10.84 15.76 5.25
C GLY A 170 11.55 14.52 5.78
N LYS A 171 12.78 14.72 6.26
CA LYS A 171 13.53 13.68 6.97
C LYS A 171 12.94 13.46 8.36
N THR A 172 12.94 12.21 8.80
CA THR A 172 12.58 11.83 10.16
C THR A 172 13.63 12.30 11.15
N ASP A 173 13.18 12.82 12.29
CA ASP A 173 14.04 13.31 13.36
C ASP A 173 13.94 12.43 14.61
N TYR A 174 14.91 11.53 14.79
CA TYR A 174 15.00 10.69 15.99
C TYR A 174 15.72 11.38 17.17
N GLY A 175 16.07 12.67 17.02
CA GLY A 175 16.83 13.45 18.00
C GLY A 175 18.33 13.17 17.94
N GLU A 176 19.14 13.99 18.61
CA GLU A 176 20.61 13.88 18.59
C GLU A 176 21.13 12.53 19.09
N ALA A 177 20.42 11.93 20.06
CA ALA A 177 20.77 10.65 20.65
C ALA A 177 20.07 9.46 19.98
N ASP A 178 19.27 9.70 18.94
CA ASP A 178 18.51 8.65 18.23
C ASP A 178 17.57 7.88 19.18
N THR A 179 16.79 8.64 19.95
CA THR A 179 15.93 8.10 21.04
C THR A 179 14.48 8.55 20.96
N ASN A 180 14.11 9.43 20.03
CA ASN A 180 12.72 9.79 19.86
C ASN A 180 11.92 8.59 19.35
N GLU A 181 10.71 8.43 19.86
CA GLU A 181 9.79 7.37 19.45
C GLU A 181 8.55 7.99 18.81
N TYR A 182 8.01 7.26 17.85
CA TYR A 182 6.82 7.63 17.10
C TYR A 182 5.72 6.63 17.35
N VAL A 183 4.52 7.14 17.63
CA VAL A 183 3.42 6.33 18.16
C VAL A 183 2.13 6.61 17.40
N ALA A 184 1.47 5.54 16.96
CA ALA A 184 0.10 5.56 16.46
C ALA A 184 -0.80 4.71 17.35
N THR A 185 -2.09 5.05 17.43
CA THR A 185 -3.03 4.34 18.29
C THR A 185 -4.26 3.86 17.54
N VAL A 186 -4.71 2.65 17.87
CA VAL A 186 -5.92 2.03 17.31
C VAL A 186 -6.77 1.50 18.45
N ASP A 187 -7.88 2.18 18.73
CA ASP A 187 -8.84 1.75 19.75
C ASP A 187 -9.65 0.50 19.35
N SER A 188 -10.18 0.49 18.12
CA SER A 188 -10.99 -0.62 17.65
C SER A 188 -10.93 -0.82 16.15
N VAL A 189 -11.21 -2.06 15.75
CA VAL A 189 -11.31 -2.49 14.35
C VAL A 189 -12.60 -3.27 14.19
N GLU A 190 -13.38 -2.92 13.17
CA GLU A 190 -14.58 -3.66 12.76
C GLU A 190 -14.42 -4.13 11.32
N ILE A 191 -14.53 -5.44 11.10
CA ILE A 191 -14.43 -6.04 9.77
C ILE A 191 -15.73 -6.77 9.44
N ASN A 192 -16.31 -6.41 8.30
CA ASN A 192 -17.47 -7.05 7.71
C ASN A 192 -17.08 -7.70 6.38
N CYS A 193 -16.72 -8.98 6.43
CA CYS A 193 -16.37 -9.74 5.23
C CYS A 193 -17.64 -10.06 4.43
N ARG A 194 -17.66 -9.65 3.16
CA ARG A 194 -18.70 -10.02 2.19
C ARG A 194 -18.06 -10.36 0.87
N ASP A 195 -18.49 -11.46 0.27
CA ASP A 195 -18.13 -11.84 -1.09
C ASP A 195 -19.37 -11.74 -1.99
N SER A 196 -19.36 -10.79 -2.93
CA SER A 196 -20.47 -10.63 -3.87
C SER A 196 -20.65 -11.87 -4.76
N LYS A 197 -19.59 -12.64 -5.04
CA LYS A 197 -19.62 -13.85 -5.85
C LYS A 197 -20.28 -15.03 -5.13
N GLU A 198 -20.29 -15.00 -3.81
CA GLU A 198 -20.79 -16.10 -2.98
C GLU A 198 -22.03 -15.71 -2.15
N GLY A 199 -22.51 -14.47 -2.30
CA GLY A 199 -23.76 -14.00 -1.73
C GLY A 199 -23.70 -13.88 -0.21
N ARG A 200 -24.63 -14.55 0.49
CA ARG A 200 -24.74 -14.58 1.96
C ARG A 200 -24.09 -15.82 2.60
N LYS A 201 -23.22 -16.52 1.87
CA LYS A 201 -22.48 -17.66 2.44
C LYS A 201 -21.50 -17.18 3.50
N SER A 202 -21.22 -18.06 4.47
CA SER A 202 -20.19 -17.81 5.48
C SER A 202 -18.85 -17.56 4.80
N TRP A 203 -18.15 -16.52 5.24
CA TRP A 203 -16.78 -16.26 4.80
C TRP A 203 -15.78 -17.13 5.58
N PRO A 204 -14.69 -17.62 4.95
CA PRO A 204 -14.46 -17.63 3.50
C PRO A 204 -15.28 -18.73 2.82
N GLY A 205 -15.93 -18.41 1.70
CA GLY A 205 -16.62 -19.42 0.90
C GLY A 205 -15.68 -20.17 -0.06
N PRO A 206 -16.17 -21.18 -0.81
CA PRO A 206 -15.36 -21.97 -1.74
C PRO A 206 -14.55 -21.17 -2.79
N ASP A 207 -15.11 -20.11 -3.38
CA ASP A 207 -14.39 -19.24 -4.33
C ASP A 207 -13.29 -18.44 -3.64
N ALA A 208 -13.61 -17.82 -2.50
CA ALA A 208 -12.64 -17.10 -1.69
C ALA A 208 -11.46 -18.00 -1.29
N MET A 209 -11.75 -19.23 -0.83
CA MET A 209 -10.74 -20.23 -0.50
C MET A 209 -9.85 -20.61 -1.69
N ARG A 210 -10.41 -20.68 -2.91
CA ARG A 210 -9.62 -20.92 -4.13
C ARG A 210 -8.66 -19.77 -4.40
N ARG A 211 -9.14 -18.52 -4.34
CA ARG A 211 -8.32 -17.32 -4.55
C ARG A 211 -7.20 -17.19 -3.51
N LEU A 212 -7.50 -17.46 -2.24
CA LEU A 212 -6.51 -17.49 -1.16
C LEU A 212 -5.40 -18.52 -1.40
N LYS A 213 -5.74 -19.73 -1.88
CA LYS A 213 -4.73 -20.75 -2.24
C LYS A 213 -3.84 -20.32 -3.41
N ILE A 214 -4.41 -19.67 -4.42
CA ILE A 214 -3.65 -19.12 -5.54
C ILE A 214 -2.68 -18.05 -5.04
N ALA A 215 -3.14 -17.10 -4.23
CA ALA A 215 -2.31 -16.07 -3.63
C ALA A 215 -1.17 -16.66 -2.80
N ALA A 216 -1.46 -17.61 -1.90
CA ALA A 216 -0.46 -18.28 -1.08
C ALA A 216 0.60 -19.05 -1.90
N THR A 217 0.18 -19.66 -3.02
CA THR A 217 1.11 -20.36 -3.93
C THR A 217 2.02 -19.37 -4.64
N ARG A 218 1.47 -18.23 -5.06
CA ARG A 218 2.22 -17.15 -5.72
C ARG A 218 3.19 -16.49 -4.75
N ASP A 219 2.79 -16.22 -3.52
CA ASP A 219 3.66 -15.71 -2.45
C ASP A 219 4.88 -16.62 -2.24
N LYS A 220 4.66 -17.93 -2.04
CA LYS A 220 5.77 -18.90 -1.91
C LYS A 220 6.72 -18.90 -3.11
N LYS A 221 6.19 -18.73 -4.32
CA LYS A 221 7.00 -18.62 -5.54
C LYS A 221 7.84 -17.35 -5.53
N LEU A 222 7.25 -16.21 -5.18
CA LEU A 222 7.95 -14.92 -5.09
C LEU A 222 9.06 -14.96 -4.02
N GLU A 223 8.78 -15.55 -2.86
CA GLU A 223 9.79 -15.75 -1.81
C GLU A 223 10.96 -16.63 -2.27
N LYS A 224 10.67 -17.73 -2.97
CA LYS A 224 11.73 -18.60 -3.52
C LYS A 224 12.60 -17.84 -4.53
N LEU A 225 11.98 -17.06 -5.42
CA LEU A 225 12.72 -16.25 -6.39
C LEU A 225 13.60 -15.21 -5.71
N ALA A 226 13.09 -14.51 -4.70
CA ALA A 226 13.85 -13.55 -3.91
C ALA A 226 15.08 -14.19 -3.23
N ARG A 227 14.91 -15.37 -2.61
CA ARG A 227 16.01 -16.12 -1.98
C ARG A 227 17.06 -16.61 -2.99
N MET A 228 16.64 -17.07 -4.16
CA MET A 228 17.59 -17.50 -5.20
C MET A 228 18.41 -16.31 -5.72
N SER A 229 17.79 -15.14 -5.82
CA SER A 229 18.46 -13.91 -6.23
C SER A 229 19.48 -13.41 -5.21
N SER A 230 19.27 -13.63 -3.90
CA SER A 230 20.17 -13.17 -2.84
C SER A 230 21.40 -14.07 -2.62
N VAL A 231 21.39 -15.32 -3.13
CA VAL A 231 22.48 -16.28 -2.96
C VAL A 231 23.49 -16.22 -4.12
N GLY A 232 23.17 -15.52 -5.21
CA GLY A 232 23.91 -15.53 -6.47
C GLY A 232 25.07 -14.54 -6.62
N ASP A 233 25.63 -13.94 -5.57
CA ASP A 233 26.69 -12.92 -5.73
C ASP A 233 28.01 -13.27 -5.01
N HIS A 234 28.76 -14.16 -5.66
CA HIS A 234 30.22 -14.10 -5.66
C HIS A 234 30.69 -13.81 -7.08
N GLY A 235 30.56 -12.54 -7.47
CA GLY A 235 31.29 -11.96 -8.61
C GLY A 235 30.47 -11.88 -9.89
N VAL A 236 29.73 -10.78 -10.06
CA VAL A 236 29.86 -9.80 -11.16
C VAL A 236 28.74 -8.78 -10.95
N VAL A 237 29.10 -7.55 -10.57
CA VAL A 237 28.16 -6.45 -10.38
C VAL A 237 27.68 -5.96 -11.73
N THR A 238 26.44 -6.29 -12.10
CA THR A 238 25.68 -5.57 -13.14
C THR A 238 24.29 -5.21 -12.63
N SER A 239 24.07 -3.90 -12.51
CA SER A 239 22.77 -3.20 -12.36
C SER A 239 22.01 -3.35 -11.03
N VAL A 240 22.36 -2.47 -10.08
CA VAL A 240 21.81 -2.34 -8.71
C VAL A 240 20.44 -1.60 -8.66
N LYS A 241 19.64 -1.56 -9.74
CA LYS A 241 18.37 -0.79 -9.73
C LYS A 241 17.08 -1.62 -9.72
N GLU A 242 17.11 -2.90 -10.08
CA GLU A 242 15.90 -3.75 -10.07
C GLU A 242 15.59 -4.38 -8.70
N PHE A 243 16.51 -4.30 -7.75
CA PHE A 243 16.30 -4.85 -6.42
C PHE A 243 15.41 -3.99 -5.53
N PHE A 244 15.34 -2.67 -5.74
CA PHE A 244 14.66 -1.79 -4.78
C PHE A 244 13.13 -1.98 -4.72
N GLU A 245 12.41 -2.32 -5.79
CA GLU A 245 10.93 -2.41 -5.68
C GLU A 245 10.41 -3.74 -5.09
N VAL A 246 11.07 -4.86 -5.39
CA VAL A 246 10.72 -6.15 -4.78
C VAL A 246 11.38 -6.27 -3.41
N ALA A 247 12.57 -5.71 -3.22
CA ALA A 247 13.18 -5.62 -1.90
C ALA A 247 12.48 -4.57 -1.02
N LEU A 248 11.83 -3.51 -1.49
CA LEU A 248 11.12 -2.59 -0.58
C LEU A 248 9.85 -3.25 -0.03
N LEU A 249 9.07 -3.97 -0.85
CA LEU A 249 7.91 -4.74 -0.37
C LEU A 249 8.32 -6.01 0.40
N SER A 250 9.46 -6.62 0.07
CA SER A 250 10.04 -7.76 0.82
C SER A 250 10.75 -7.30 2.10
N LEU A 251 11.40 -6.14 2.12
CA LEU A 251 12.00 -5.52 3.30
C LEU A 251 10.88 -5.05 4.21
N ILE A 252 9.76 -4.51 3.71
CA ILE A 252 8.56 -4.29 4.52
C ILE A 252 8.04 -5.63 5.07
N LYS A 253 8.03 -6.74 4.32
CA LYS A 253 7.69 -8.04 4.91
C LYS A 253 8.74 -8.56 5.93
N TRP A 254 10.03 -8.30 5.74
CA TRP A 254 11.11 -8.82 6.59
C TRP A 254 11.47 -7.94 7.79
N THR A 255 11.32 -6.62 7.71
CA THR A 255 11.37 -5.71 8.87
C THR A 255 10.21 -6.03 9.79
N PHE A 256 9.00 -6.27 9.28
CA PHE A 256 7.88 -6.70 10.12
C PHE A 256 8.08 -8.11 10.73
N VAL A 257 8.74 -9.04 10.03
CA VAL A 257 9.06 -10.37 10.60
C VAL A 257 10.20 -10.33 11.62
N LEU A 258 11.26 -9.52 11.42
CA LEU A 258 12.33 -9.37 12.40
C LEU A 258 11.91 -8.52 13.61
N LEU A 259 11.14 -7.45 13.40
CA LEU A 259 10.59 -6.63 14.49
C LEU A 259 9.59 -7.42 15.33
N SER A 260 8.87 -8.40 14.76
CA SER A 260 8.02 -9.34 15.51
C SER A 260 8.80 -10.38 16.34
N ILE A 261 10.11 -10.54 16.10
CA ILE A 261 10.99 -11.42 16.88
C ILE A 261 11.69 -10.65 18.00
N VAL A 262 11.90 -9.33 17.85
CA VAL A 262 12.54 -8.47 18.86
C VAL A 262 11.52 -7.75 19.75
N CYS A 263 10.35 -7.38 19.23
CA CYS A 263 9.18 -6.95 20.00
C CYS A 263 8.20 -8.12 20.11
N GLY A 264 7.95 -8.58 21.34
CA GLY A 264 7.09 -9.73 21.63
C GLY A 264 5.73 -9.67 20.92
N ALA A 265 5.52 -10.63 20.02
CA ALA A 265 4.26 -11.26 19.66
C ALA A 265 2.99 -10.39 19.72
N ALA A 266 2.64 -9.79 18.57
CA ALA A 266 1.25 -9.56 18.22
C ALA A 266 0.97 -10.11 16.82
N TYR A 267 1.23 -11.41 16.62
CA TYR A 267 0.47 -12.14 15.61
C TYR A 267 -0.99 -12.16 16.10
N LEU A 268 -1.84 -11.31 15.51
CA LEU A 268 -3.27 -11.57 15.50
C LEU A 268 -3.43 -12.90 14.77
N THR A 269 -3.52 -13.97 15.55
CA THR A 269 -3.78 -15.33 15.12
C THR A 269 -4.88 -15.32 14.08
N GLU A 270 -4.70 -16.07 12.99
CA GLU A 270 -5.75 -16.35 12.00
C GLU A 270 -7.07 -16.57 12.73
N PRO A 271 -8.04 -15.65 12.61
CA PRO A 271 -9.29 -15.88 13.28
C PRO A 271 -9.97 -17.01 12.49
N LYS A 272 -10.20 -18.15 13.14
CA LYS A 272 -11.12 -19.18 12.66
C LYS A 272 -12.53 -18.57 12.68
N VAL A 273 -12.86 -17.75 11.69
CA VAL A 273 -14.16 -17.08 11.60
C VAL A 273 -15.07 -17.92 10.72
N ASN A 274 -15.95 -18.71 11.33
CA ASN A 274 -17.11 -19.33 10.68
C ASN A 274 -18.38 -18.45 10.85
N SER A 275 -18.25 -17.12 10.85
CA SER A 275 -19.32 -16.21 11.25
C SER A 275 -19.65 -15.19 10.17
N LEU A 276 -20.95 -15.03 9.89
CA LEU A 276 -21.53 -13.95 9.08
C LEU A 276 -21.65 -12.62 9.85
N ARG A 277 -21.26 -12.58 11.12
CA ARG A 277 -21.33 -11.39 11.96
C ARG A 277 -20.04 -10.57 11.86
N PRO A 278 -20.13 -9.22 11.94
CA PRO A 278 -18.97 -8.36 12.09
C PRO A 278 -18.03 -8.91 13.16
N VAL A 279 -16.74 -9.02 12.84
CA VAL A 279 -15.71 -9.22 13.86
C VAL A 279 -15.33 -7.84 14.36
N ARG A 280 -15.62 -7.57 15.63
CA ARG A 280 -15.20 -6.36 16.32
C ARG A 280 -14.18 -6.71 17.39
N THR A 281 -13.00 -6.14 17.28
CA THR A 281 -12.00 -6.14 18.33
C THR A 281 -11.92 -4.73 18.90
N SER A 282 -12.05 -4.61 20.23
CA SER A 282 -11.97 -3.35 20.96
C SER A 282 -10.90 -3.45 22.03
N GLY A 283 -10.09 -2.41 22.16
CA GLY A 283 -8.99 -2.32 23.10
C GLY A 283 -7.86 -1.50 22.48
N LEU A 284 -7.43 -0.46 23.21
CA LEU A 284 -6.36 0.43 22.77
C LEU A 284 -5.10 -0.37 22.45
N THR A 285 -4.74 -0.37 21.18
CA THR A 285 -3.52 -0.97 20.65
C THR A 285 -2.57 0.15 20.25
N THR A 286 -1.34 0.12 20.78
CA THR A 286 -0.28 1.05 20.44
C THR A 286 0.64 0.43 19.39
N VAL A 287 0.86 1.13 18.29
CA VAL A 287 1.86 0.77 17.28
C VAL A 287 3.00 1.78 17.38
N GLN A 288 4.22 1.29 17.65
CA GLN A 288 5.37 2.12 17.97
C GLN A 288 6.51 1.88 16.99
N MET A 289 7.26 2.94 16.69
CA MET A 289 8.48 2.92 15.90
C MET A 289 9.60 3.69 16.62
N SER A 290 10.76 3.07 16.69
CA SER A 290 12.04 3.66 17.10
C SER A 290 13.04 3.53 15.95
N SER A 291 14.20 4.19 16.06
CA SER A 291 15.31 4.01 15.12
C SER A 291 15.90 2.60 15.13
#